data_AF-A0A3P1UWJ7-F1
#
_entry.id   AF-A0A3P1UWJ7-F1
#
_cell.length_a   1.000
_cell.length_b   1.000
_cell.length_c   1.000
_cell.angle_alpha   90.00
_cell.angle_beta   90.00
_cell.angle_gamma   90.00
#
_symmetry.space_group_name_H-M   'P 1'
#
loop_
_entity.id
_entity.type
_entity.pdbx_description
1 polymer ?
#
loop_
_entity_poly.entity_id
_entity_poly.type
_entity_poly.pdbx_seq_one_letter_code
_entity_poly.pdbx_strand_id
1 'polypeptide(L)'
;MNFGDINTLKIQAPIETHGLGARGFNLYDGTLNHAEFQSITTFGDGAIGVQLSKPFGTITVDGDIRTKGGEGESLVRGKVVHLKAHAFSLKPGASGKEFKVLGQAIAENETVADFDFEAPVDVIQRCEIAGKKLGAS
;
A
#
# COMPACT_ATOMS: atom_id res chain seq x y z
N MET A 1 6.48 -0.26 -8.62
CA MET A 1 7.37 -1.07 -7.75
C MET A 1 8.67 -0.28 -7.54
N ASN A 2 9.18 -0.18 -6.31
CA ASN A 2 10.48 0.44 -6.01
C ASN A 2 11.48 -0.59 -5.45
N PHE A 3 12.72 -0.54 -5.92
CA PHE A 3 13.84 -1.39 -5.50
C PHE A 3 15.06 -0.59 -5.02
N GLY A 4 15.06 0.73 -5.12
CA GLY A 4 16.20 1.59 -4.79
C GLY A 4 15.86 2.63 -3.72
N ASP A 5 16.80 3.53 -3.46
CA ASP A 5 16.61 4.62 -2.52
C ASP A 5 15.96 5.83 -3.20
N ILE A 6 14.85 6.30 -2.64
CA ILE A 6 14.11 7.46 -3.11
C ILE A 6 14.08 8.51 -2.02
N ASN A 7 14.64 9.70 -2.29
CA ASN A 7 14.45 10.82 -1.37
C ASN A 7 13.02 11.38 -1.46
N THR A 8 12.56 11.74 -2.66
CA THR A 8 11.23 12.34 -2.87
C THR A 8 10.57 11.73 -4.09
N LEU A 9 9.32 11.26 -3.93
CA LEU A 9 8.42 10.88 -5.02
C LEU A 9 7.14 11.70 -4.95
N LYS A 10 6.77 12.38 -6.03
CA LYS A 10 5.49 13.10 -6.11
C LYS A 10 4.75 12.69 -7.37
N ILE A 11 3.58 12.10 -7.22
CA ILE A 11 2.70 11.73 -8.32
C ILE A 11 1.39 12.49 -8.15
N GLN A 12 1.25 13.54 -8.95
CA GLN A 12 0.16 14.53 -8.84
C GLN A 12 -1.09 14.17 -9.67
N ALA A 13 -1.06 13.05 -10.38
CA ALA A 13 -2.18 12.48 -11.12
C ALA A 13 -2.61 11.15 -10.48
N PRO A 14 -3.82 10.64 -10.75
CA PRO A 14 -4.24 9.34 -10.21
C PRO A 14 -3.36 8.22 -10.75
N ILE A 15 -3.04 7.24 -9.89
CA ILE A 15 -2.41 5.99 -10.30
C ILE A 15 -3.51 4.96 -10.52
N GLU A 16 -3.55 4.41 -11.74
CA GLU A 16 -4.38 3.24 -12.06
C GLU A 16 -3.49 2.12 -12.57
N THR A 17 -3.59 0.95 -11.93
CA THR A 17 -2.86 -0.25 -12.39
C THR A 17 -3.84 -1.38 -12.65
N HIS A 18 -3.65 -2.11 -13.75
CA HIS A 18 -4.52 -3.20 -14.15
C HIS A 18 -3.74 -4.51 -14.25
N GLY A 19 -4.44 -5.60 -14.04
CA GLY A 19 -3.93 -6.95 -14.25
C GLY A 19 -3.79 -7.73 -12.95
N LEU A 20 -3.67 -9.04 -13.12
CA LEU A 20 -3.53 -9.98 -12.03
C LEU A 20 -2.29 -9.65 -11.18
N GLY A 21 -2.47 -9.51 -9.86
CA GLY A 21 -1.39 -9.24 -8.92
C GLY A 21 -0.79 -7.83 -9.03
N ALA A 22 -1.46 -6.88 -9.69
CA ALA A 22 -0.96 -5.51 -9.86
C ALA A 22 -0.66 -4.78 -8.53
N ARG A 23 0.13 -3.70 -8.60
CA ARG A 23 0.53 -2.90 -7.43
C ARG A 23 0.46 -1.42 -7.75
N GLY A 24 -0.32 -0.68 -6.98
CA GLY A 24 -0.36 0.79 -7.09
C GLY A 24 0.95 1.41 -6.64
N PHE A 25 1.37 1.10 -5.41
CA PHE A 25 2.71 1.38 -4.92
C PHE A 25 3.25 0.20 -4.11
N ASN A 26 4.54 -0.08 -4.26
CA ASN A 26 5.21 -1.13 -3.50
C ASN A 26 6.63 -0.71 -3.19
N LEU A 27 6.94 -0.53 -1.91
CA LEU A 27 8.29 -0.32 -1.44
C LEU A 27 8.91 -1.70 -1.12
N TYR A 28 9.53 -2.26 -2.15
CA TYR A 28 9.97 -3.66 -2.17
C TYR A 28 11.40 -3.83 -1.68
N ASP A 29 12.26 -2.87 -2.01
CA ASP A 29 13.63 -2.77 -1.53
C ASP A 29 14.08 -1.31 -1.47
N GLY A 30 15.28 -1.09 -0.91
CA GLY A 30 15.81 0.25 -0.65
C GLY A 30 15.02 0.99 0.44
N THR A 31 15.03 2.32 0.36
CA THR A 31 14.38 3.24 1.30
C THR A 31 13.58 4.32 0.60
N LEU A 32 12.65 4.94 1.32
CA LEU A 32 11.88 6.09 0.84
C LEU A 32 11.84 7.18 1.92
N ASN A 33 12.32 8.39 1.67
CA ASN A 33 12.19 9.46 2.66
C ASN A 33 10.79 10.12 2.61
N HIS A 34 10.31 10.49 1.41
CA HIS A 34 9.01 11.17 1.27
C HIS A 34 8.26 10.78 -0.02
N ALA A 35 6.97 10.47 0.09
CA ALA A 35 6.09 10.30 -1.08
C ALA A 35 4.74 11.01 -0.92
N GLU A 36 4.25 11.58 -2.03
CA GLU A 36 2.91 12.16 -2.18
C GLU A 36 2.22 11.55 -3.40
N PHE A 37 0.98 11.11 -3.22
CA PHE A 37 0.13 10.57 -4.26
C PHE A 37 -1.23 11.27 -4.24
N GLN A 38 -1.79 11.56 -5.42
CA GLN A 38 -3.17 12.03 -5.49
C GLN A 38 -4.15 10.94 -5.04
N SER A 39 -4.22 9.83 -5.78
CA SER A 39 -5.05 8.66 -5.43
C SER A 39 -4.49 7.42 -6.11
N ILE A 40 -4.87 6.24 -5.60
CA ILE A 40 -4.38 4.96 -6.10
C ILE A 40 -5.58 4.02 -6.29
N THR A 41 -5.77 3.52 -7.50
CA THR A 41 -6.74 2.46 -7.79
C THR A 41 -6.05 1.28 -8.47
N THR A 42 -6.30 0.06 -7.99
CA THR A 42 -5.79 -1.14 -8.65
C THR A 42 -6.92 -2.07 -9.07
N PHE A 43 -6.82 -2.64 -10.26
CA PHE A 43 -7.80 -3.53 -10.85
C PHE A 43 -7.19 -4.91 -11.10
N GLY A 44 -7.88 -5.96 -10.67
CA GLY A 44 -7.48 -7.35 -10.87
C GLY A 44 -7.32 -8.12 -9.56
N ASP A 45 -7.46 -9.43 -9.64
CA ASP A 45 -7.36 -10.31 -8.47
C ASP A 45 -5.93 -10.30 -7.90
N GLY A 46 -5.82 -10.35 -6.57
CA GLY A 46 -4.54 -10.22 -5.87
C GLY A 46 -3.82 -8.87 -6.04
N ALA A 47 -4.47 -7.86 -6.64
CA ALA A 47 -3.90 -6.53 -6.81
C ALA A 47 -3.96 -5.72 -5.52
N ILE A 48 -2.84 -5.12 -5.10
CA ILE A 48 -2.73 -4.39 -3.83
C ILE A 48 -2.50 -2.90 -4.10
N GLY A 49 -3.23 -2.05 -3.39
CA GLY A 49 -3.11 -0.59 -3.48
C GLY A 49 -1.71 -0.12 -3.10
N VAL A 50 -1.37 -0.25 -1.82
CA VAL A 50 -0.04 0.06 -1.28
C VAL A 50 0.50 -1.12 -0.49
N GLN A 51 1.73 -1.55 -0.78
CA GLN A 51 2.44 -2.58 -0.03
C GLN A 51 3.79 -2.05 0.49
N LEU A 52 4.02 -2.12 1.79
CA LEU A 52 5.27 -1.63 2.41
C LEU A 52 6.00 -2.78 3.11
N SER A 53 7.30 -2.89 2.84
CA SER A 53 8.16 -3.95 3.41
C SER A 53 9.56 -3.48 3.81
N LYS A 54 9.78 -2.15 3.80
CA LYS A 54 11.08 -1.51 4.03
C LYS A 54 10.92 -0.20 4.79
N PRO A 55 12.02 0.39 5.31
CA PRO A 55 11.98 1.68 5.97
C PRO A 55 11.50 2.80 5.04
N PHE A 56 10.61 3.65 5.57
CA PHE A 56 10.16 4.87 4.91
C PHE A 56 10.03 6.04 5.89
N GLY A 57 10.08 7.28 5.41
CA GLY A 57 9.77 8.47 6.19
C GLY A 57 8.26 8.72 6.17
N THR A 58 7.80 9.61 5.29
CA THR A 58 6.39 10.01 5.18
C THR A 58 5.80 9.59 3.84
N ILE A 59 4.60 9.01 3.86
CA ILE A 59 3.79 8.74 2.69
C ILE A 59 2.41 9.37 2.90
N THR A 60 2.00 10.24 1.97
CA THR A 60 0.67 10.86 1.96
C THR A 60 -0.08 10.49 0.68
N VAL A 61 -1.33 10.07 0.83
CA VAL A 61 -2.31 9.94 -0.25
C VAL A 61 -3.42 10.96 -0.02
N ASP A 62 -3.58 11.91 -0.94
CA ASP A 62 -4.53 13.03 -0.80
C ASP A 62 -5.99 12.60 -0.98
N GLY A 63 -6.22 11.53 -1.73
CA GLY A 63 -7.53 10.92 -1.97
C GLY A 63 -7.61 9.52 -1.38
N ASP A 64 -8.21 8.62 -2.16
CA ASP A 64 -8.43 7.23 -1.75
C ASP A 64 -7.33 6.29 -2.24
N ILE A 65 -7.21 5.16 -1.53
CA ILE A 65 -6.64 3.92 -2.03
C ILE A 65 -7.78 2.92 -2.24
N ARG A 66 -7.98 2.45 -3.47
CA ARG A 66 -9.06 1.50 -3.82
C ARG A 66 -8.49 0.28 -4.52
N THR A 67 -8.97 -0.90 -4.16
CA THR A 67 -8.70 -2.13 -4.93
C THR A 67 -9.99 -2.75 -5.42
N LYS A 68 -9.97 -3.15 -6.69
CA LYS A 68 -11.09 -3.78 -7.41
C LYS A 68 -10.67 -5.16 -7.89
N GLY A 69 -10.79 -6.14 -7.02
CA GLY A 69 -10.42 -7.53 -7.27
C GLY A 69 -10.69 -8.40 -6.06
N GLY A 70 -10.60 -9.72 -6.24
CA GLY A 70 -10.67 -10.70 -5.18
C GLY A 70 -9.31 -11.31 -4.88
N GLU A 71 -9.28 -12.63 -4.78
CA GLU A 71 -8.08 -13.43 -4.55
C GLU A 71 -7.58 -14.01 -5.88
N GLY A 72 -6.26 -14.00 -6.07
CA GLY A 72 -5.67 -14.47 -7.32
C GLY A 72 -4.16 -14.67 -7.22
N GLU A 73 -3.59 -15.29 -8.24
CA GLU A 73 -2.16 -15.55 -8.30
C GLU A 73 -1.35 -14.26 -8.54
N SER A 74 -0.14 -14.18 -8.02
CA SER A 74 0.79 -13.09 -8.27
C SER A 74 2.22 -13.61 -8.34
N LEU A 75 3.07 -12.95 -9.11
CA LEU A 75 4.48 -13.32 -9.22
C LEU A 75 5.31 -12.48 -8.24
N VAL A 76 5.76 -13.09 -7.15
CA VAL A 76 6.60 -12.44 -6.13
C VAL A 76 7.98 -13.11 -6.13
N ARG A 77 9.04 -12.37 -6.48
CA ARG A 77 10.43 -12.90 -6.59
C ARG A 77 10.52 -14.19 -7.45
N GLY A 78 9.76 -14.26 -8.55
CA GLY A 78 9.77 -15.44 -9.43
C GLY A 78 9.00 -16.65 -8.91
N LYS A 79 8.27 -16.51 -7.79
CA LYS A 79 7.35 -17.54 -7.28
C LYS A 79 5.91 -17.08 -7.44
N VAL A 80 5.07 -18.00 -7.92
CA VAL A 80 3.62 -17.83 -7.96
C VAL A 80 3.08 -17.97 -6.54
N VAL A 81 2.37 -16.96 -6.07
CA VAL A 81 1.76 -16.90 -4.74
C VAL A 81 0.31 -16.44 -4.84
N HIS A 82 -0.55 -17.01 -4.00
CA HIS A 82 -1.94 -16.61 -3.92
C HIS A 82 -2.10 -15.39 -2.99
N LEU A 83 -2.65 -14.29 -3.50
CA LEU A 83 -2.80 -13.03 -2.77
C LEU A 83 -4.23 -12.51 -2.88
N LYS A 84 -4.67 -11.74 -1.88
CA LYS A 84 -5.93 -11.00 -1.93
C LYS A 84 -5.70 -9.53 -2.26
N ALA A 85 -6.72 -8.90 -2.83
CA ALA A 85 -6.65 -7.53 -3.30
C ALA A 85 -6.82 -6.49 -2.17
N HIS A 86 -5.88 -6.43 -1.23
CA HIS A 86 -5.92 -5.48 -0.10
C HIS A 86 -5.61 -4.04 -0.51
N ALA A 87 -6.25 -3.05 0.10
CA ALA A 87 -5.94 -1.63 -0.12
C ALA A 87 -4.57 -1.26 0.45
N PHE A 88 -4.29 -1.70 1.68
CA PHE A 88 -3.03 -1.41 2.35
C PHE A 88 -2.46 -2.65 3.02
N SER A 89 -1.24 -3.03 2.64
CA SER A 89 -0.52 -4.19 3.15
C SER A 89 0.79 -3.77 3.80
N LEU A 90 1.04 -4.28 5.00
CA LEU A 90 2.22 -4.01 5.81
C LEU A 90 2.94 -5.32 6.10
N LYS A 91 4.11 -5.51 5.50
CA LYS A 91 4.91 -6.73 5.58
C LYS A 91 6.08 -6.56 6.56
N PRO A 92 6.67 -7.66 7.06
CA PRO A 92 7.88 -7.60 7.89
C PRO A 92 8.99 -6.77 7.23
N GLY A 93 9.68 -5.96 8.03
CA GLY A 93 10.72 -5.03 7.56
C GLY A 93 10.22 -3.62 7.27
N ALA A 94 8.90 -3.39 7.24
CA ALA A 94 8.35 -2.05 7.21
C ALA A 94 8.59 -1.31 8.54
N SER A 95 8.95 -0.03 8.43
CA SER A 95 9.03 0.90 9.55
C SER A 95 8.93 2.31 9.01
N GLY A 96 8.16 3.20 9.62
CA GLY A 96 8.14 4.57 9.14
C GLY A 96 7.63 5.63 10.09
N LYS A 97 7.77 6.88 9.65
CA LYS A 97 7.37 8.06 10.44
C LYS A 97 5.87 8.31 10.30
N GLU A 98 5.36 8.40 9.07
CA GLU A 98 3.95 8.70 8.85
C GLU A 98 3.42 8.00 7.60
N PHE A 99 2.28 7.33 7.73
CA PHE A 99 1.47 6.89 6.61
C PHE A 99 0.09 7.53 6.75
N LYS A 100 -0.26 8.41 5.81
CA LYS A 100 -1.50 9.18 5.85
C LYS A 100 -2.30 9.02 4.58
N VAL A 101 -3.57 8.64 4.71
CA VAL A 101 -4.55 8.68 3.63
C VAL A 101 -5.66 9.64 4.05
N LEU A 102 -5.83 10.74 3.32
CA LEU A 102 -6.88 11.72 3.65
C LEU A 102 -8.27 11.18 3.36
N GLY A 103 -8.41 10.41 2.28
CA GLY A 103 -9.60 9.65 1.94
C GLY A 103 -9.63 8.28 2.64
N GLN A 104 -10.29 7.32 1.99
CA GLN A 104 -10.42 5.94 2.47
C GLN A 104 -9.35 5.03 1.87
N ALA A 105 -9.05 3.93 2.54
CA ALA A 105 -8.30 2.81 1.97
C ALA A 105 -9.20 1.57 2.03
N ILE A 106 -9.77 1.18 0.88
CA ILE A 106 -10.86 0.19 0.81
C ILE A 106 -10.58 -0.87 -0.26
N ALA A 107 -10.78 -2.14 0.12
CA ALA A 107 -10.99 -3.23 -0.80
C ALA A 107 -12.48 -3.33 -1.15
N GLU A 108 -12.83 -3.20 -2.43
CA GLU A 108 -14.24 -3.17 -2.85
C GLU A 108 -14.92 -4.54 -2.83
N ASN A 109 -14.14 -5.62 -2.72
CA ASN A 109 -14.67 -6.97 -2.56
C ASN A 109 -14.97 -7.24 -1.07
N GLU A 110 -16.24 -7.50 -0.75
CA GLU A 110 -16.74 -7.73 0.62
C GLU A 110 -16.04 -8.89 1.36
N THR A 111 -15.40 -9.81 0.64
CA THR A 111 -14.68 -10.96 1.21
C THR A 111 -13.20 -10.68 1.47
N VAL A 112 -12.69 -9.53 1.02
CA VAL A 112 -11.30 -9.11 1.19
C VAL A 112 -11.25 -7.99 2.22
N ALA A 113 -10.46 -8.18 3.28
CA ALA A 113 -10.22 -7.11 4.24
C ALA A 113 -9.47 -5.94 3.60
N ASP A 114 -9.79 -4.71 3.98
CA ASP A 114 -9.10 -3.50 3.50
C ASP A 114 -7.58 -3.56 3.77
N PHE A 115 -7.21 -4.18 4.90
CA PHE A 115 -5.87 -4.21 5.43
C PHE A 115 -5.33 -5.64 5.56
N ASP A 116 -4.03 -5.78 5.28
CA ASP A 116 -3.26 -7.01 5.48
C ASP A 116 -1.95 -6.68 6.19
N PHE A 117 -1.97 -6.80 7.51
CA PHE A 117 -0.86 -6.42 8.38
C PHE A 117 -0.20 -7.66 8.96
N GLU A 118 0.89 -8.08 8.34
CA GLU A 118 1.80 -9.11 8.89
C GLU A 118 2.79 -8.48 9.88
N ALA A 119 3.16 -7.22 9.67
CA ALA A 119 3.86 -6.42 10.67
C ALA A 119 2.85 -5.60 11.49
N PRO A 120 3.12 -5.34 12.78
CA PRO A 120 2.22 -4.54 13.59
C PRO A 120 2.23 -3.08 13.13
N VAL A 121 1.10 -2.38 13.26
CA VAL A 121 0.94 -1.00 12.77
C VAL A 121 1.84 0.00 13.51
N ASP A 122 2.23 -0.32 14.74
CA ASP A 122 3.10 0.51 15.60
C ASP A 122 4.54 0.67 15.07
N VAL A 123 4.94 -0.11 14.05
CA VAL A 123 6.16 0.17 13.29
C VAL A 123 6.07 1.48 12.50
N ILE A 124 4.86 2.05 12.37
CA ILE A 124 4.60 3.37 11.80
C ILE A 124 4.24 4.31 12.96
N GLN A 125 5.08 5.32 13.21
CA GLN A 125 4.88 6.23 14.35
C GLN A 125 3.53 6.95 14.31
N ARG A 126 3.03 7.25 13.11
CA ARG A 126 1.66 7.75 12.89
C ARG A 126 1.05 7.12 11.63
N CYS A 127 0.07 6.26 11.83
CA CYS A 127 -0.76 5.73 10.74
C CYS A 127 -2.16 6.33 10.83
N GLU A 128 -2.61 7.05 9.80
CA GLU A 128 -3.92 7.72 9.79
C GLU A 128 -4.63 7.49 8.44
N ILE A 129 -5.87 7.02 8.49
CA ILE A 129 -6.70 6.80 7.31
C ILE A 129 -8.07 7.45 7.57
N ALA A 130 -8.51 8.32 6.67
CA ALA A 130 -9.77 9.06 6.80
C ALA A 130 -9.93 9.78 8.14
N GLY A 131 -8.84 10.38 8.66
CA GLY A 131 -8.81 11.05 9.96
C GLY A 131 -8.82 10.12 11.18
N LYS A 132 -8.86 8.79 11.00
CA LYS A 132 -8.77 7.81 12.08
C LYS A 132 -7.34 7.32 12.21
N LYS A 133 -6.78 7.40 13.42
CA LYS A 133 -5.50 6.77 13.74
C LYS A 133 -5.67 5.24 13.80
N LEU A 134 -4.73 4.51 13.23
CA LEU A 134 -4.62 3.06 13.34
C LEU A 134 -3.47 2.73 14.32
N GLY A 135 -3.67 1.72 15.17
CA GLY A 135 -2.70 1.33 16.21
C GLY A 135 -2.97 1.97 17.57
N ALA A 136 -2.12 1.68 18.56
CA ALA A 136 -2.28 2.17 19.92
C ALA A 136 -2.06 3.68 20.03
N SER A 137 -2.82 4.31 20.92
CA SER A 137 -2.82 5.75 21.21
C SER A 137 -1.59 6.19 21.99
#